data_AF-A0A950WYZ1-F1
#
_entry.id   AF-A0A950WYZ1-F1
#
_cell.length_a   1.000
_cell.length_b   1.000
_cell.length_c   1.000
_cell.angle_alpha   90.00
_cell.angle_beta   90.00
_cell.angle_gamma   90.00
#
_symmetry.space_group_name_H-M   'P 1'
#
loop_
_entity.id
_entity.type
_entity.pdbx_description
1 polymer ?
#
loop_
_entity_poly.entity_id
_entity_poly.type
_entity_poly.pdbx_seq_one_letter_code
_entity_poly.pdbx_strand_id
1 'polypeptide(L)'
;MPQSLYFEITLEPHLKHSGLVTGRRIIFLAEVLVSAVKGGSEAPDDDQKVYETAQKLAADLTCMAMTGEYRQPGEDEMRVSIHSTSRMSNDLTERHPDAEKDGVRVWLIGAHPE
;
A
#
# COMPACT_ATOMS: atom_id res chain seq x y z
N MET A 1 -18.17 10.81 0.82
CA MET A 1 -16.94 10.06 0.53
C MET A 1 -17.25 8.58 0.34
N PRO A 2 -16.49 7.85 -0.50
CA PRO A 2 -16.58 6.39 -0.56
C PRO A 2 -16.27 5.76 0.80
N GLN A 3 -16.83 4.58 1.09
CA GLN A 3 -16.61 3.87 2.36
C GLN A 3 -15.17 3.37 2.52
N SER A 4 -14.53 3.06 1.40
CA SER A 4 -13.12 2.65 1.31
C SER A 4 -12.39 3.48 0.26
N LEU A 5 -11.09 3.70 0.48
CA LEU A 5 -10.16 4.20 -0.52
C LEU A 5 -9.29 3.04 -1.01
N TYR A 6 -8.95 3.04 -2.30
CA TYR A 6 -8.13 2.00 -2.90
C TYR A 6 -6.85 2.58 -3.47
N PHE A 7 -5.74 1.88 -3.27
CA PHE A 7 -4.43 2.28 -3.74
C PHE A 7 -3.74 1.11 -4.42
N GLU A 8 -3.30 1.33 -5.65
CA GLU A 8 -2.31 0.46 -6.28
C GLU A 8 -0.93 0.91 -5.81
N ILE A 9 -0.19 -0.01 -5.21
CA ILE A 9 1.15 0.23 -4.67
C ILE A 9 2.12 -0.62 -5.47
N THR A 10 3.01 0.05 -6.20
CA THR A 10 4.10 -0.61 -6.93
C THR A 10 5.39 -0.44 -6.16
N LEU A 11 6.05 -1.55 -5.86
CA LEU A 11 7.45 -1.59 -5.44
C LEU A 11 8.31 -1.76 -6.69
N GLU A 12 9.10 -0.75 -7.00
CA GLU A 12 10.03 -0.79 -8.11
C GLU A 12 11.32 -1.52 -7.70
N PRO A 13 11.96 -2.24 -8.63
CA PRO A 13 13.22 -2.89 -8.36
C PRO A 13 14.33 -1.86 -8.05
N HIS A 14 15.29 -2.24 -7.20
CA HIS A 14 16.35 -1.34 -6.75
C HIS A 14 17.35 -1.05 -7.87
N LEU A 15 17.67 0.22 -8.08
CA LEU A 15 18.81 0.64 -8.88
C LEU A 15 20.08 0.58 -8.03
N LYS A 16 20.98 -0.33 -8.39
CA LYS A 16 22.34 -0.31 -7.84
C LYS A 16 23.10 0.90 -8.39
N HIS A 17 24.09 1.37 -7.64
CA HIS A 17 25.05 2.38 -8.09
C HIS A 17 25.74 2.02 -9.41
N SER A 18 25.81 0.73 -9.76
CA SER A 18 26.33 0.24 -11.03
C SER A 18 25.39 0.44 -12.23
N GLY A 19 24.19 1.00 -12.02
CA GLY A 19 23.14 1.12 -13.04
C GLY A 19 22.38 -0.20 -13.30
N LEU A 20 22.67 -1.26 -12.55
CA LEU A 20 21.96 -2.54 -12.65
C LEU A 20 20.69 -2.48 -11.82
N VAL A 21 19.59 -2.91 -12.41
CA VAL A 21 18.32 -3.11 -11.71
C VAL A 21 18.33 -4.50 -11.06
N THR A 22 18.02 -4.56 -9.76
CA THR A 22 17.89 -5.84 -9.05
C THR A 22 16.60 -5.90 -8.26
N GLY A 23 15.86 -6.99 -8.43
CA GLY A 23 14.55 -7.20 -7.81
C GLY A 23 13.51 -7.55 -8.86
N ARG A 24 12.25 -7.62 -8.42
CA ARG A 24 11.08 -7.72 -9.29
C ARG A 24 10.24 -6.48 -9.06
N ARG A 25 9.50 -6.05 -10.08
CA ARG A 25 8.41 -5.11 -9.88
C ARG A 25 7.27 -5.86 -9.19
N ILE A 26 6.86 -5.40 -8.01
CA ILE A 26 5.81 -6.05 -7.22
C ILE A 26 4.65 -5.08 -7.10
N ILE A 27 3.44 -5.57 -7.35
CA ILE A 27 2.24 -4.76 -7.39
C ILE A 27 1.28 -5.27 -6.32
N PHE A 28 0.78 -4.33 -5.52
CA PHE A 28 -0.21 -4.56 -4.50
C PHE A 28 -1.45 -3.72 -4.77
N LEU A 29 -2.59 -4.24 -4.33
CA LEU A 29 -3.78 -3.44 -4.10
C LEU A 29 -3.98 -3.31 -2.59
N ALA A 30 -4.11 -2.08 -2.12
CA ALA A 30 -4.53 -1.78 -0.76
C ALA A 30 -5.94 -1.21 -0.75
N GLU A 31 -6.74 -1.67 0.18
CA GLU A 31 -8.02 -1.06 0.55
C GLU A 31 -7.89 -0.49 1.96
N VAL A 32 -8.36 0.74 2.13
CA VAL A 32 -8.34 1.45 3.40
C VAL A 32 -9.75 1.90 3.75
N LEU A 33 -10.31 1.40 4.84
CA LEU A 33 -11.61 1.83 5.34
C LEU A 33 -11.53 3.29 5.83
N VAL A 34 -12.37 4.17 5.28
CA VAL A 34 -12.37 5.60 5.65
C VAL A 34 -12.73 5.80 7.12
N SER A 35 -13.56 4.93 7.69
CA SER A 35 -13.89 4.95 9.12
C SER A 35 -12.66 4.70 10.00
N ALA A 36 -11.77 3.79 9.60
CA ALA A 36 -10.55 3.50 10.34
C ALA A 36 -9.57 4.69 10.29
N VAL A 37 -9.45 5.32 9.12
CA VAL A 37 -8.61 6.51 8.93
C VAL A 37 -9.11 7.68 9.77
N LYS A 38 -10.42 7.96 9.73
CA LYS A 38 -11.02 9.04 10.53
C LYS A 38 -10.89 8.79 12.04
N GLY A 39 -10.90 7.53 12.47
CA GLY A 39 -10.68 7.17 13.87
C GLY A 39 -9.27 7.51 14.39
N GLY A 40 -8.27 7.57 13.49
CA GLY A 40 -6.87 7.88 13.84
C GLY A 40 -6.36 9.23 13.31
N SER A 41 -7.16 10.00 12.60
CA SER A 41 -6.75 11.27 12.00
C SER A 41 -6.95 12.45 12.94
N GLU A 42 -5.97 13.35 13.01
CA GLU A 42 -6.07 14.61 13.76
C GLU A 42 -7.08 15.60 13.16
N ALA A 43 -7.52 15.37 11.92
CA ALA A 43 -8.48 16.20 11.21
C ALA A 43 -9.43 15.32 10.37
N PRO A 44 -10.39 14.64 11.03
CA PRO A 44 -11.26 13.64 10.39
C PRO A 44 -12.25 14.22 9.37
N ASP A 45 -12.45 15.54 9.36
CA ASP A 45 -13.31 16.26 8.41
C ASP A 45 -12.51 16.93 7.27
N ASP A 46 -11.18 16.83 7.29
CA ASP A 46 -10.32 17.29 6.21
C ASP A 46 -10.06 16.13 5.25
N ASP A 47 -10.79 16.14 4.14
CA ASP A 47 -10.73 15.12 3.10
C ASP A 47 -9.31 14.87 2.56
N GLN A 48 -8.48 15.92 2.48
CA GLN A 48 -7.10 15.81 2.01
C GLN A 48 -6.23 15.10 3.05
N LYS A 49 -6.35 15.46 4.33
CA LYS A 49 -5.61 14.79 5.41
C LYS A 49 -6.03 13.35 5.61
N VAL A 50 -7.32 13.05 5.46
CA VAL A 50 -7.83 11.67 5.46
C VAL A 50 -7.18 10.88 4.33
N TYR A 51 -7.11 11.45 3.12
CA TYR A 51 -6.49 10.80 1.98
C TYR A 51 -4.98 10.56 2.15
N GLU A 52 -4.24 11.54 2.69
CA GLU A 52 -2.81 11.40 2.99
C GLU A 52 -2.54 10.34 4.06
N THR A 53 -3.36 10.32 5.12
CA THR A 53 -3.29 9.31 6.18
C THR A 53 -3.57 7.91 5.62
N ALA A 54 -4.58 7.79 4.76
CA ALA A 54 -4.93 6.54 4.11
C ALA A 54 -3.78 6.00 3.24
N GLN A 55 -3.13 6.86 2.44
CA GLN A 55 -1.94 6.48 1.66
C GLN A 55 -0.81 5.96 2.55
N LYS A 56 -0.54 6.65 3.66
CA LYS A 56 0.51 6.25 4.60
C LYS A 56 0.23 4.87 5.22
N LEU A 57 -0.99 4.65 5.69
CA LEU A 57 -1.39 3.36 6.27
C LEU A 57 -1.31 2.22 5.24
N ALA A 58 -1.71 2.48 4.00
CA ALA A 58 -1.59 1.52 2.91
C ALA A 58 -0.12 1.15 2.64
N ALA A 59 0.78 2.14 2.56
CA ALA A 59 2.21 1.93 2.36
C ALA A 59 2.85 1.12 3.49
N ASP A 60 2.55 1.47 4.75
CA ASP A 60 3.09 0.80 5.93
C ASP A 60 2.68 -0.68 5.97
N LEU A 61 1.42 -1.00 5.66
CA LEU A 61 0.95 -2.38 5.65
C LEU A 61 1.51 -3.17 4.44
N THR A 62 1.74 -2.53 3.29
CA THR A 62 2.42 -3.18 2.16
C THR A 62 3.85 -3.60 2.50
N CYS A 63 4.60 -2.78 3.23
CA CYS A 63 5.93 -3.17 3.74
C CYS A 63 5.83 -4.42 4.61
N MET A 64 4.88 -4.45 5.56
CA MET A 64 4.66 -5.61 6.42
C MET A 64 4.25 -6.86 5.64
N ALA A 65 3.39 -6.71 4.62
CA ALA A 65 2.97 -7.83 3.77
C ALA A 65 4.18 -8.49 3.05
N MET A 66 5.24 -7.72 2.80
CA MET A 66 6.47 -8.20 2.16
C MET A 66 7.49 -8.80 3.12
N THR A 67 7.74 -8.15 4.26
CA THR A 67 8.84 -8.51 5.16
C THR A 67 8.39 -9.26 6.42
N GLY A 68 7.08 -9.29 6.70
CA GLY A 68 6.52 -9.75 7.96
C GLY A 68 6.73 -8.78 9.13
N GLU A 69 7.42 -7.66 8.92
CA GLU A 69 7.78 -6.69 9.95
C GLU A 69 7.47 -5.24 9.53
N TYR A 70 7.33 -4.37 10.53
CA TYR A 70 7.29 -2.94 10.26
C TYR A 70 8.66 -2.42 9.85
N ARG A 71 8.67 -1.54 8.85
CA ARG A 71 9.88 -0.85 8.41
C ARG A 71 10.56 -0.15 9.59
N GLN A 72 11.87 -0.30 9.70
CA GLN A 72 12.69 0.36 10.72
C GLN A 72 13.39 1.61 10.15
N PRO A 73 13.64 2.63 10.99
CA PRO A 73 14.45 3.77 10.58
C PRO A 73 15.86 3.32 10.15
N GLY A 74 16.30 3.74 8.95
CA GLY A 74 17.63 3.42 8.41
C GLY A 74 17.68 2.26 7.40
N GLU A 75 16.56 1.61 7.11
CA GLU A 75 16.47 0.61 6.04
C GLU A 75 16.49 1.25 4.64
N ASP A 76 17.19 0.60 3.70
CA ASP A 76 17.29 0.99 2.29
C ASP A 76 15.90 1.24 1.69
N GLU A 77 15.73 2.39 1.03
CA GLU A 77 14.47 2.75 0.41
C GLU A 77 14.25 1.98 -0.89
N MET A 78 13.28 1.06 -0.87
CA MET A 78 12.60 0.65 -2.10
C MET A 78 11.87 1.87 -2.67
N ARG A 79 11.98 2.07 -3.98
CA ARG A 79 11.20 3.11 -4.66
C ARG A 79 9.75 2.63 -4.72
N VAL A 80 8.87 3.30 -3.99
CA VAL A 80 7.44 3.00 -3.94
C VAL A 80 6.68 4.02 -4.76
N SER A 81 5.85 3.54 -5.68
CA SER A 81 4.88 4.37 -6.41
C SER A 81 3.48 4.02 -5.92
N ILE A 82 2.71 5.03 -5.49
CA ILE A 82 1.35 4.84 -4.98
C ILE A 82 0.39 5.61 -5.88
N HIS A 83 -0.61 4.92 -6.41
CA HIS A 83 -1.63 5.49 -7.27
C HIS A 83 -3.00 5.17 -6.70
N SER A 84 -3.86 6.17 -6.52
CA SER A 84 -5.26 5.88 -6.18
C SER A 84 -5.95 5.20 -7.34
N THR A 85 -6.79 4.23 -7.01
CA THR A 85 -7.69 3.58 -7.95
C THR A 85 -9.12 3.71 -7.44
N SER A 86 -10.07 3.74 -8.36
CA SER A 86 -11.48 3.99 -8.04
C SER A 86 -12.20 2.75 -7.51
N ARG A 87 -11.59 1.56 -7.61
CA ARG A 87 -12.26 0.31 -7.25
C ARG A 87 -11.29 -0.81 -6.90
N MET A 88 -11.81 -1.76 -6.12
CA MET A 88 -11.22 -3.08 -5.96
C MET A 88 -11.28 -3.86 -7.29
N SER A 89 -10.32 -4.76 -7.53
CA SER A 89 -10.46 -5.75 -8.60
C SER A 89 -11.47 -6.82 -8.18
N ASN A 90 -12.42 -7.17 -9.06
CA ASN A 90 -13.43 -8.22 -8.79
C ASN A 90 -12.78 -9.58 -8.49
N ASP A 91 -11.57 -9.83 -9.01
CA ASP A 91 -10.85 -11.07 -8.78
C ASP A 91 -10.33 -11.19 -7.33
N LEU A 92 -10.34 -10.09 -6.57
CA LEU A 92 -9.89 -10.06 -5.18
C LEU A 92 -11.04 -10.13 -4.18
N THR A 93 -12.28 -9.88 -4.59
CA THR A 93 -13.43 -9.88 -3.67
C THR A 93 -13.67 -11.23 -2.99
N GLU A 94 -13.25 -12.33 -3.63
CA GLU A 94 -13.34 -13.69 -3.09
C GLU A 94 -12.03 -14.19 -2.48
N ARG A 95 -10.95 -13.41 -2.56
CA ARG A 95 -9.61 -13.77 -2.06
C ARG A 95 -9.35 -13.14 -0.71
N HIS A 96 -8.83 -13.93 0.24
CA HIS A 96 -8.33 -13.39 1.50
C HIS A 96 -7.16 -12.42 1.28
N PRO A 97 -7.10 -11.30 2.04
CA PRO A 97 -5.96 -10.39 1.95
C PRO A 97 -4.69 -11.08 2.41
N ASP A 98 -3.57 -10.71 1.77
CA ASP A 98 -2.23 -11.19 2.16
C ASP A 98 -1.75 -10.51 3.46
N ALA A 99 -2.27 -9.31 3.77
CA ALA A 99 -2.13 -8.67 5.07
C ALA A 99 -3.37 -7.84 5.43
N GLU A 100 -3.76 -7.84 6.70
CA GLU A 100 -4.87 -7.05 7.22
C GLU A 100 -4.54 -6.48 8.60
N LYS A 101 -4.73 -5.17 8.78
CA LYS A 101 -4.56 -4.51 10.07
C LYS A 101 -5.29 -3.16 10.12
N ASP A 102 -5.92 -2.87 11.25
CA ASP A 102 -6.51 -1.55 11.56
C ASP A 102 -7.39 -0.97 10.44
N GLY A 103 -8.21 -1.82 9.81
CA GLY A 103 -9.11 -1.42 8.72
C GLY A 103 -8.41 -1.21 7.37
N VAL A 104 -7.16 -1.65 7.23
CA VAL A 104 -6.44 -1.73 5.96
C VAL A 104 -6.30 -3.19 5.56
N ARG A 105 -6.55 -3.48 4.28
CA ARG A 105 -6.38 -4.79 3.66
C ARG A 105 -5.47 -4.66 2.46
N VAL A 106 -4.52 -5.58 2.30
CA VAL A 106 -3.55 -5.57 1.20
C VAL A 106 -3.55 -6.93 0.49
N TRP A 107 -3.54 -6.89 -0.83
CA TRP A 107 -3.39 -8.05 -1.70
C TRP A 107 -2.18 -7.87 -2.61
N LEU A 108 -1.35 -8.90 -2.73
CA LEU A 108 -0.34 -9.06 -3.77
C LEU A 108 -1.05 -9.46 -5.06
N ILE A 109 -1.00 -8.58 -6.06
CA ILE A 109 -1.68 -8.78 -7.35
C ILE A 109 -0.72 -9.19 -8.48
N GLY A 110 0.58 -8.96 -8.32
CA GLY A 110 1.55 -9.41 -9.32
C GLY A 110 2.99 -9.22 -8.90
N ALA A 111 3.88 -10.05 -9.44
CA ALA A 111 5.32 -9.89 -9.35
C ALA A 111 5.93 -10.19 -10.73
N HIS A 112 6.48 -9.17 -11.36
CA HIS A 112 7.04 -9.26 -12.71
C HIS A 112 8.57 -9.13 -12.65
N PRO A 113 9.33 -10.08 -13.22
CA PRO A 113 10.71 -9.80 -13.59
C PRO A 113 10.70 -8.73 -14.70
N GLU A 114 11.54 -7.71 -14.57
CA GLU A 114 11.84 -6.82 -15.70
C GLU A 114 12.66 -7.55 -16.78
#